data_AF-A0A6G1KPZ4-F1
#
_entry.id   AF-A0A6G1KPZ4-F1
#
_cell.length_a   1.000
_cell.length_b   1.000
_cell.length_c   1.000
_cell.angle_alpha   90.00
_cell.angle_beta   90.00
_cell.angle_gamma   90.00
#
_symmetry.space_group_name_H-M   'P 1'
#
loop_
_entity.id
_entity.type
_entity.pdbx_description
1 polymer ?
#
loop_
_entity_poly.entity_id
_entity_poly.type
_entity_poly.pdbx_seq_one_letter_code
_entity_poly.pdbx_strand_id
1 'polypeptide(L)'
;MGVHIISMSWSIDNIDPKDARDLQTAIDTAISAGILLFCASDDQGNSRPEDSETYPARCNPSALFRIGVATRSGSQSEWARRVDFILPGQKEQLIPSVGEQLSSREPRTASSLATALGSGIAALILYCATLNRKEDFDDLRTQSKMKAAFKNLCKSHQTFD
;
A
#
# COMPACT_ATOMS: atom_id res chain seq x y z
N MET A 1 -20.27 -5.55 12.50
CA MET A 1 -19.06 -4.69 12.49
C MET A 1 -18.10 -5.30 11.49
N GLY A 2 -17.52 -4.49 10.60
CA GLY A 2 -16.57 -4.94 9.57
C GLY A 2 -15.50 -3.87 9.35
N VAL A 3 -14.49 -4.17 8.54
CA VAL A 3 -13.40 -3.23 8.21
C VAL A 3 -13.63 -2.59 6.84
N HIS A 4 -13.06 -1.41 6.63
CA HIS A 4 -13.07 -0.74 5.31
C HIS A 4 -11.73 -0.85 4.59
N ILE A 5 -10.65 -1.04 5.34
CA ILE A 5 -9.27 -1.12 4.84
C ILE A 5 -8.58 -2.30 5.53
N ILE A 6 -7.82 -3.08 4.77
CA ILE A 6 -6.88 -4.07 5.29
C ILE A 6 -5.47 -3.65 4.84
N SER A 7 -4.56 -3.56 5.81
CA SER A 7 -3.16 -3.20 5.58
C SER A 7 -2.28 -4.44 5.78
N MET A 8 -1.66 -4.91 4.69
CA MET A 8 -0.82 -6.11 4.65
C MET A 8 0.64 -5.71 4.46
N SER A 9 1.28 -5.30 5.56
CA SER A 9 2.70 -4.93 5.60
C SER A 9 3.62 -6.16 5.63
N TRP A 10 3.45 -7.05 4.65
CA TRP A 10 4.23 -8.28 4.50
C TRP A 10 4.24 -8.72 3.04
N SER A 11 5.26 -9.51 2.68
CA SER A 11 5.37 -10.17 1.39
C SER A 11 5.83 -11.62 1.58
N ILE A 12 5.30 -12.54 0.76
CA ILE A 12 5.63 -13.98 0.83
C ILE A 12 5.99 -14.48 -0.57
N ASP A 13 7.12 -15.17 -0.67
CA ASP A 13 7.62 -15.78 -1.91
C ASP A 13 7.04 -17.16 -2.16
N ASN A 14 7.25 -18.06 -1.19
CA ASN A 14 6.89 -19.46 -1.30
C ASN A 14 5.75 -19.73 -0.33
N ILE A 15 4.59 -20.06 -0.88
CA ILE A 15 3.39 -20.43 -0.14
C ILE A 15 2.90 -21.77 -0.70
N ASP A 16 2.36 -22.63 0.17
CA ASP A 16 1.77 -23.88 -0.26
C ASP A 16 0.63 -23.62 -1.27
N PRO A 17 0.46 -24.43 -2.33
CA PRO A 17 -0.59 -24.21 -3.32
C PRO A 17 -2.00 -24.12 -2.74
N LYS A 18 -2.29 -24.81 -1.62
CA LYS A 18 -3.56 -24.70 -0.92
C LYS A 18 -3.70 -23.33 -0.26
N ASP A 19 -2.70 -22.91 0.50
CA ASP A 19 -2.72 -21.61 1.19
C ASP A 19 -2.74 -20.45 0.20
N ALA A 20 -2.11 -20.60 -0.97
CA ALA A 20 -2.20 -19.64 -2.07
C ALA A 20 -3.63 -19.46 -2.58
N ARG A 21 -4.38 -20.55 -2.74
CA ARG A 21 -5.79 -20.52 -3.17
C ARG A 21 -6.69 -19.94 -2.08
N ASP A 22 -6.43 -20.27 -0.82
CA ASP A 22 -7.18 -19.74 0.31
C ASP A 22 -6.96 -18.22 0.44
N LEU A 23 -5.71 -17.76 0.29
CA LEU A 23 -5.38 -16.32 0.27
C LEU A 23 -6.02 -15.60 -0.92
N GLN A 24 -5.98 -16.19 -2.11
CA GLN A 24 -6.66 -15.64 -3.29
C GLN A 24 -8.15 -15.45 -3.02
N THR A 25 -8.80 -16.49 -2.49
CA THR A 25 -10.23 -16.47 -2.17
C THR A 25 -10.55 -15.40 -1.13
N ALA A 26 -9.72 -15.24 -0.10
CA ALA A 26 -9.89 -14.20 0.91
C ALA A 26 -9.76 -12.79 0.32
N ILE A 27 -8.79 -12.58 -0.57
CA ILE A 27 -8.58 -11.30 -1.27
C ILE A 27 -9.78 -10.97 -2.17
N ASP A 28 -10.24 -11.93 -2.98
CA ASP A 28 -11.38 -11.71 -3.89
C ASP A 28 -12.68 -11.46 -3.12
N THR A 29 -12.86 -12.13 -1.97
CA THR A 29 -13.97 -11.88 -1.06
C THR A 29 -13.92 -10.47 -0.48
N ALA A 30 -12.75 -10.01 -0.03
CA ALA A 30 -12.57 -8.67 0.50
C ALA A 30 -12.79 -7.58 -0.56
N ILE A 31 -12.30 -7.78 -1.79
CA ILE A 31 -12.54 -6.88 -2.92
C ILE A 31 -14.04 -6.78 -3.22
N SER A 32 -14.73 -7.92 -3.27
CA SER A 32 -16.18 -7.99 -3.52
C SER A 32 -17.00 -7.33 -2.40
N ALA A 33 -16.49 -7.33 -1.17
CA ALA A 33 -17.06 -6.60 -0.03
C ALA A 33 -16.72 -5.09 -0.03
N GLY A 34 -16.01 -4.59 -1.05
CA GLY A 34 -15.57 -3.20 -1.15
C GLY A 34 -14.53 -2.81 -0.10
N ILE A 35 -13.70 -3.75 0.36
CA ILE A 35 -12.62 -3.48 1.33
C ILE A 35 -11.37 -3.10 0.55
N LEU A 36 -10.79 -1.94 0.85
CA LEU A 36 -9.54 -1.50 0.23
C LEU A 36 -8.36 -2.31 0.76
N LEU A 37 -7.53 -2.84 -0.13
CA LEU A 37 -6.45 -3.76 0.21
C LEU A 37 -5.09 -3.12 -0.10
N PHE A 38 -4.32 -2.83 0.94
CA PHE A 38 -2.96 -2.29 0.82
C PHE A 38 -1.94 -3.38 1.08
N CYS A 39 -0.86 -3.42 0.30
CA CYS A 39 0.24 -4.35 0.52
C CYS A 39 1.61 -3.72 0.28
N ALA A 40 2.62 -4.26 0.95
CA ALA A 40 4.00 -3.82 0.82
C ALA A 40 4.67 -4.36 -0.46
N SER A 41 5.65 -3.62 -0.97
CA SER A 41 6.70 -4.21 -1.82
C SER A 41 7.54 -5.23 -1.03
N ASP A 42 8.27 -6.08 -1.74
CA ASP A 42 9.16 -7.09 -1.15
C ASP A 42 10.58 -6.58 -0.86
N ASP A 43 10.83 -5.30 -1.17
CA ASP A 43 12.08 -4.59 -0.97
C ASP A 43 13.29 -5.31 -1.59
N GLN A 44 13.07 -6.10 -2.65
CA GLN A 44 14.12 -6.85 -3.35
C GLN A 44 14.70 -6.13 -4.56
N GLY A 45 14.11 -5.00 -4.98
CA GLY A 45 14.63 -4.19 -6.09
C GLY A 45 14.97 -5.01 -7.33
N ASN A 46 16.14 -4.75 -7.91
CA ASN A 46 16.63 -5.44 -9.11
C ASN A 46 17.07 -6.90 -8.87
N SER A 47 17.22 -7.34 -7.62
CA SER A 47 17.52 -8.74 -7.30
C SER A 47 16.33 -9.67 -7.57
N ARG A 48 15.12 -9.11 -7.72
CA ARG A 48 13.92 -9.85 -8.09
C ARG A 48 13.80 -10.03 -9.61
N PRO A 49 13.61 -11.27 -10.12
CA PRO A 49 13.26 -11.51 -11.52
C PRO A 49 12.00 -10.74 -11.94
N GLU A 50 11.98 -10.25 -13.18
CA GLU A 50 10.89 -9.39 -13.68
C GLU A 50 9.52 -10.08 -13.63
N ASP A 51 9.50 -11.38 -13.91
CA ASP A 51 8.29 -12.22 -13.98
C ASP A 51 7.85 -12.81 -12.63
N SER A 52 8.56 -12.49 -11.53
CA SER A 52 8.26 -13.05 -10.21
C SER A 52 7.52 -12.05 -9.33
N GLU A 53 6.41 -12.46 -8.73
CA GLU A 53 5.62 -11.64 -7.79
C GLU A 53 5.42 -12.32 -6.45
N THR A 54 5.30 -11.49 -5.42
CA THR A 54 5.03 -11.92 -4.04
C THR A 54 3.55 -11.84 -3.71
N TYR A 55 3.13 -12.69 -2.80
CA TYR A 55 1.84 -12.54 -2.13
C TYR A 55 1.93 -11.42 -1.09
N PRO A 56 0.86 -10.60 -0.93
CA PRO A 56 -0.45 -10.74 -1.55
C PRO A 56 -0.59 -10.05 -2.91
N ALA A 57 0.39 -9.24 -3.34
CA ALA A 57 0.34 -8.47 -4.60
C ALA A 57 0.00 -9.34 -5.83
N ARG A 58 0.52 -10.58 -5.87
CA ARG A 58 0.27 -11.57 -6.92
C ARG A 58 -1.19 -11.95 -7.09
N CYS A 59 -2.00 -11.91 -6.02
CA CYS A 59 -3.37 -12.39 -6.07
C CYS A 59 -4.26 -11.55 -6.98
N ASN A 60 -4.11 -10.23 -6.93
CA ASN A 60 -4.82 -9.33 -7.82
C ASN A 60 -4.06 -8.00 -8.00
N PRO A 61 -3.03 -7.97 -8.86
CA PRO A 61 -2.18 -6.79 -9.02
C PRO A 61 -2.94 -5.52 -9.40
N SER A 62 -4.08 -5.66 -10.08
CA SER A 62 -4.91 -4.52 -10.49
C SER A 62 -5.73 -3.91 -9.35
N ALA A 63 -6.17 -4.73 -8.40
CA ALA A 63 -7.09 -4.34 -7.34
C ALA A 63 -6.39 -3.94 -6.04
N LEU A 64 -5.22 -4.49 -5.74
CA LEU A 64 -4.46 -4.12 -4.55
C LEU A 64 -3.75 -2.77 -4.75
N PHE A 65 -3.48 -2.08 -3.64
CA PHE A 65 -2.61 -0.92 -3.56
C PHE A 65 -1.23 -1.39 -3.11
N ARG A 66 -0.34 -1.63 -4.07
CA ARG A 66 1.04 -2.00 -3.74
C ARG A 66 1.87 -0.76 -3.47
N ILE A 67 2.36 -0.64 -2.24
CA ILE A 67 3.07 0.54 -1.77
C ILE A 67 4.56 0.26 -1.68
N GLY A 68 5.33 1.11 -2.36
CA GLY A 68 6.78 1.16 -2.28
C GLY A 68 7.29 2.29 -1.41
N VAL A 69 8.60 2.30 -1.23
CA VAL A 69 9.31 3.30 -0.44
C VAL A 69 9.78 4.45 -1.32
N ALA A 70 9.51 5.67 -0.87
CA ALA A 70 10.11 6.88 -1.41
C ALA A 70 11.42 7.20 -0.66
N THR A 71 12.45 7.61 -1.40
CA THR A 71 13.67 8.20 -0.84
C THR A 71 13.37 9.56 -0.22
N ARG A 72 14.34 10.14 0.50
CA ARG A 72 14.24 11.50 1.05
C ARG A 72 14.02 12.58 -0.02
N SER A 73 14.43 12.34 -1.27
CA SER A 73 14.18 13.25 -2.40
C SER A 73 12.77 13.09 -3.00
N GLY A 74 11.94 12.20 -2.47
CA GLY A 74 10.61 11.89 -3.02
C GLY A 74 10.65 10.99 -4.25
N SER A 75 11.81 10.44 -4.62
CA SER A 75 11.97 9.52 -5.74
C SER A 75 11.72 8.08 -5.28
N GLN A 76 11.39 7.17 -6.21
CA GLN A 76 11.25 5.76 -5.89
C GLN A 76 12.60 5.18 -5.43
N SER A 77 12.58 4.42 -4.33
CA SER A 77 13.76 3.69 -3.86
C SER A 77 14.13 2.57 -4.84
N GLU A 78 15.44 2.29 -5.00
CA GLU A 78 15.93 1.17 -5.82
C GLU A 78 15.40 -0.21 -5.38
N TRP A 79 15.01 -0.31 -4.11
CA TRP A 79 14.45 -1.52 -3.50
C TRP A 79 12.96 -1.71 -3.82
N ALA A 80 12.25 -0.65 -4.24
CA ALA A 80 10.86 -0.72 -4.62
C ALA A 80 10.73 -0.98 -6.13
N ARG A 81 9.99 -2.02 -6.51
CA ARG A 81 9.61 -2.31 -7.91
C ARG A 81 8.15 -2.74 -8.01
N ARG A 82 7.56 -2.47 -9.18
CA ARG A 82 6.17 -2.82 -9.54
C ARG A 82 5.16 -2.36 -8.48
N VAL A 83 5.28 -1.11 -8.06
CA VAL A 83 4.42 -0.48 -7.06
C VAL A 83 3.42 0.46 -7.71
N ASP A 84 2.23 0.63 -7.12
CA ASP A 84 1.24 1.61 -7.57
C ASP A 84 1.61 3.02 -7.10
N PHE A 85 2.10 3.13 -5.87
CA PHE A 85 2.42 4.39 -5.20
C PHE A 85 3.68 4.26 -4.35
N ILE A 86 4.39 5.37 -4.15
CA ILE A 86 5.51 5.45 -3.22
C ILE A 86 5.15 6.40 -2.09
N LEU A 87 5.52 6.03 -0.87
CA LEU A 87 5.33 6.84 0.33
C LEU A 87 6.60 6.83 1.18
N PRO A 88 6.79 7.83 2.06
CA PRO A 88 7.87 7.81 3.03
C PRO A 88 7.86 6.50 3.82
N GLY A 89 9.03 5.90 4.01
CA GLY A 89 9.15 4.60 4.67
C GLY A 89 10.48 4.42 5.39
N GLN A 90 11.42 5.34 5.23
CA GLN A 90 12.70 5.29 5.92
C GLN A 90 12.56 5.85 7.33
N LYS A 91 13.24 5.25 8.30
CA LYS A 91 13.20 5.65 9.72
C LYS A 91 13.56 7.13 9.90
N GLU A 92 14.49 7.63 9.09
CA GLU A 92 14.99 9.01 9.12
C GLU A 92 13.94 10.03 8.62
N GLN A 93 12.89 9.56 7.95
CA GLN A 93 11.75 10.38 7.51
C GLN A 93 10.64 10.46 8.58
N LEU A 94 10.76 9.70 9.67
CA LEU A 94 9.79 9.69 10.76
C LEU A 94 10.15 10.68 11.87
N ILE A 95 9.14 10.99 12.69
CA ILE A 95 9.32 11.72 13.95
C ILE A 95 10.31 10.94 14.81
N PRO A 96 11.34 11.59 15.43
CA PRO A 96 12.40 10.90 16.15
C PRO A 96 11.91 9.89 17.19
N SER A 97 10.86 10.21 17.95
CA SER A 97 10.28 9.31 18.95
C SER A 97 9.70 8.02 18.36
N VAL A 98 9.16 8.07 17.14
CA VAL A 98 8.64 6.91 16.41
C VAL A 98 9.78 6.16 15.74
N GLY A 99 10.73 6.89 15.16
CA GLY A 99 11.91 6.32 14.53
C GLY A 99 12.78 5.56 15.52
N GLU A 100 13.00 6.08 16.72
CA GLU A 100 13.79 5.44 17.79
C GLU A 100 13.17 4.13 18.28
N GLN A 101 11.84 4.02 18.28
CA GLN A 101 11.13 2.78 18.62
C GLN A 101 11.27 1.69 17.54
N LEU A 102 11.53 2.08 16.29
CA LEU A 102 11.90 1.15 15.23
C LEU A 102 13.37 0.75 15.44
N SER A 103 13.59 -0.44 16.01
CA SER A 103 14.92 -1.01 16.21
C SER A 103 15.75 -0.95 14.93
N SER A 104 17.09 -0.84 15.04
CA SER A 104 18.06 -0.79 13.93
C SER A 104 18.09 -2.03 13.02
N ARG A 105 17.08 -2.91 13.11
CA ARG A 105 16.89 -4.07 12.25
C ARG A 105 16.32 -3.66 10.89
N GLU A 106 17.26 -3.28 10.04
CA GLU A 106 17.31 -3.51 8.59
C GLU A 106 16.29 -2.82 7.65
N PRO A 107 16.72 -2.58 6.39
CA PRO A 107 15.92 -2.03 5.27
C PRO A 107 14.53 -2.66 5.02
N ARG A 108 14.25 -3.84 5.60
CA ARG A 108 13.04 -4.65 5.37
C ARG A 108 11.76 -4.10 6.02
N THR A 109 11.84 -3.02 6.78
CA THR A 109 10.67 -2.36 7.41
C THR A 109 10.14 -1.18 6.60
N ALA A 110 10.85 -0.74 5.56
CA ALA A 110 10.54 0.54 4.95
C ALA A 110 9.22 0.52 4.15
N SER A 111 8.98 -0.54 3.36
CA SER A 111 7.71 -0.71 2.64
C SER A 111 6.55 -1.00 3.58
N SER A 112 6.81 -1.66 4.72
CA SER A 112 5.81 -1.92 5.75
C SER A 112 5.25 -0.62 6.33
N LEU A 113 6.13 0.34 6.62
CA LEU A 113 5.77 1.66 7.10
C LEU A 113 5.06 2.50 6.03
N ALA A 114 5.60 2.49 4.80
CA ALA A 114 4.96 3.17 3.66
C ALA A 114 3.53 2.64 3.43
N THR A 115 3.33 1.32 3.54
CA THR A 115 2.01 0.67 3.44
C THR A 115 1.07 1.12 4.54
N ALA A 116 1.56 1.21 5.79
CA ALA A 116 0.78 1.73 6.91
C ALA A 116 0.33 3.17 6.64
N LEU A 117 1.24 4.04 6.18
CA LEU A 117 0.91 5.42 5.81
C LEU A 117 -0.11 5.47 4.67
N GLY A 118 0.04 4.64 3.64
CA GLY A 118 -0.92 4.55 2.53
C GLY A 118 -2.31 4.18 3.03
N SER A 119 -2.40 3.14 3.86
CA SER A 119 -3.68 2.74 4.47
C SER A 119 -4.27 3.84 5.36
N GLY A 120 -3.43 4.60 6.09
CA GLY A 120 -3.87 5.73 6.91
C GLY A 120 -4.40 6.91 6.10
N ILE A 121 -3.74 7.25 4.98
CA ILE A 121 -4.19 8.30 4.06
C ILE A 121 -5.54 7.91 3.45
N ALA A 122 -5.71 6.64 3.04
CA ALA A 122 -6.99 6.16 2.55
C ALA A 122 -8.09 6.25 3.60
N ALA A 123 -7.78 5.92 4.86
CA ALA A 123 -8.72 6.06 5.97
C ALA A 123 -9.13 7.53 6.18
N LEU A 124 -8.17 8.46 6.10
CA LEU A 124 -8.45 9.90 6.19
C LEU A 124 -9.34 10.40 5.05
N ILE A 125 -9.08 9.97 3.81
CA ILE A 125 -9.91 10.30 2.65
C ILE A 125 -11.34 9.80 2.85
N LEU A 126 -11.50 8.54 3.27
CA LEU A 126 -12.81 7.97 3.57
C LEU A 126 -13.51 8.73 4.71
N TYR A 127 -12.79 9.09 5.77
CA TYR A 127 -13.35 9.85 6.87
C TYR A 127 -13.88 11.22 6.41
N CYS A 128 -13.10 11.96 5.61
CA CYS A 128 -13.54 13.22 5.01
C CYS A 128 -14.78 13.04 4.13
N ALA A 129 -14.86 11.94 3.37
CA ALA A 129 -16.02 11.63 2.55
C ALA A 129 -17.29 11.40 3.40
N THR A 130 -17.16 10.65 4.49
CA THR A 130 -18.25 10.43 5.46
C THR A 130 -18.77 11.72 6.06
N LEU A 131 -17.88 12.70 6.33
CA LEU A 131 -18.28 14.01 6.84
C LEU A 131 -19.03 14.85 5.80
N ASN A 132 -18.82 14.59 4.51
CA ASN A 132 -19.53 15.27 3.43
C ASN A 132 -20.89 14.63 3.17
N ARG A 133 -20.90 13.41 2.61
CA ARG A 133 -22.11 12.65 2.28
C ARG A 133 -21.82 11.16 2.26
N LYS A 134 -22.83 10.34 2.60
CA LYS A 134 -22.67 8.88 2.64
C LYS A 134 -22.36 8.30 1.25
N GLU A 135 -22.94 8.85 0.20
CA GLU A 135 -22.71 8.39 -1.18
C GLU A 135 -21.25 8.59 -1.60
N ASP A 136 -20.61 9.68 -1.15
CA ASP A 136 -19.20 9.94 -1.44
C ASP A 136 -18.30 8.88 -0.78
N PHE A 137 -18.65 8.43 0.43
CA PHE A 137 -17.97 7.34 1.12
C PHE A 137 -18.12 6.02 0.35
N ASP A 138 -19.35 5.67 -0.04
CA ASP A 138 -19.63 4.42 -0.75
C ASP A 138 -18.92 4.38 -2.12
N ASP A 139 -18.88 5.51 -2.85
CA ASP A 139 -18.17 5.64 -4.11
C ASP A 139 -16.64 5.48 -3.95
N LEU A 140 -16.06 6.16 -2.94
CA LEU A 140 -14.62 6.14 -2.68
C LEU A 140 -14.11 4.79 -2.15
N ARG A 141 -15.00 3.92 -1.65
CA ARG A 141 -14.62 2.59 -1.14
C ARG A 141 -14.25 1.58 -2.23
N THR A 142 -14.42 1.94 -3.50
CA THR A 142 -13.97 1.11 -4.63
C THR A 142 -12.48 1.29 -4.90
N GLN A 143 -11.79 0.19 -5.27
CA GLN A 143 -10.35 0.22 -5.55
C GLN A 143 -10.00 1.28 -6.62
N SER A 144 -10.81 1.36 -7.68
CA SER A 144 -10.60 2.29 -8.79
C SER A 144 -10.71 3.76 -8.35
N LYS A 145 -11.75 4.12 -7.59
CA LYS A 145 -11.96 5.50 -7.14
C LYS A 145 -10.91 5.93 -6.13
N MET A 146 -10.54 5.05 -5.18
CA MET A 146 -9.46 5.36 -4.25
C MET A 146 -8.09 5.44 -4.96
N LYS A 147 -7.80 4.59 -5.95
CA LYS A 147 -6.60 4.76 -6.81
C LYS A 147 -6.61 6.11 -7.54
N ALA A 148 -7.76 6.54 -8.04
CA ALA A 148 -7.89 7.86 -8.66
C ALA A 148 -7.66 9.00 -7.66
N ALA A 149 -8.16 8.88 -6.43
CA ALA A 149 -7.92 9.85 -5.37
C ALA A 149 -6.42 9.97 -5.05
N PHE A 150 -5.73 8.84 -4.86
CA PHE A 150 -4.27 8.83 -4.66
C PHE A 150 -3.51 9.46 -5.84
N LYS A 151 -3.88 9.14 -7.08
CA LYS A 151 -3.28 9.76 -8.27
C LYS A 151 -3.47 11.28 -8.30
N ASN A 152 -4.61 11.78 -7.85
CA ASN A 152 -4.87 13.22 -7.79
C ASN A 152 -4.03 13.91 -6.69
N LEU A 153 -3.73 13.24 -5.58
CA LEU A 153 -2.78 13.75 -4.58
C LEU A 153 -1.36 13.89 -5.15
N CYS A 154 -0.97 13.05 -6.11
CA CYS A 154 0.35 13.14 -6.76
C CYS A 154 0.47 14.33 -7.74
N LYS A 155 -0.64 14.84 -8.28
CA LYS A 155 -0.62 15.90 -9.31
C LYS A 155 -0.34 17.29 -8.74
N SER A 156 -0.60 17.52 -7.44
CA SER A 156 -0.47 18.85 -6.83
C SER A 156 0.98 19.33 -6.64
N HIS A 157 1.98 18.52 -7.00
CA HIS A 157 3.40 18.91 -6.98
C HIS A 157 3.96 19.38 -8.34
N GLN A 158 3.15 19.43 -9.40
CA GLN A 158 3.59 19.81 -10.75
C GLN A 158 3.18 21.22 -11.19
N THR A 159 2.61 22.05 -10.30
CA THR A 159 2.20 23.42 -10.63
C THR A 159 2.95 24.43 -9.78
N PHE A 160 4.24 24.62 -10.09
CA PHE A 160 5.00 25.82 -9.78
C PHE A 160 5.94 26.08 -10.98
N ASP A 161 5.35 26.40 -12.12
CA ASP A 161 6.03 27.06 -13.24
C ASP A 161 5.29 28.39 -13.51
#